data_AF-A0A2N1QZ06-F1
#
_entry.id   AF-A0A2N1QZ06-F1
#
_cell.length_a   1.000
_cell.length_b   1.000
_cell.length_c   1.000
_cell.angle_alpha   90.00
_cell.angle_beta   90.00
_cell.angle_gamma   90.00
#
_symmetry.space_group_name_H-M   'P 1'
#
loop_
_entity.id
_entity.type
_entity.pdbx_description
1 polymer ?
#
loop_
_entity_poly.entity_id
_entity_poly.type
_entity_poly.pdbx_seq_one_letter_code
_entity_poly.pdbx_strand_id
1 'polypeptide(L)' 'LKEKTVAARRNKIKDLIIPAANEKDLDDIPAHVRKGIRFHPVKRMEEVIEIALG' A
#
# COMPACT_ATOMS: atom_id res chain seq x y z
N LEU A 1 1.00 1.59 9.55
CA LEU A 1 0.74 1.85 8.12
C LEU A 1 0.20 3.24 7.82
N LYS A 2 -0.66 3.79 8.68
CA LYS A 2 -1.30 5.11 8.51
C LYS A 2 -0.37 6.23 8.02
N GLU A 3 0.80 6.43 8.66
CA GLU A 3 1.74 7.49 8.25
C GLU A 3 2.29 7.30 6.83
N LYS A 4 2.63 6.06 6.45
CA LYS A 4 3.10 5.74 5.08
C LYS A 4 2.02 6.02 4.04
N THR A 5 0.77 5.71 4.35
CA THR A 5 -0.37 5.97 3.45
C THR A 5 -0.65 7.47 3.30
N VAL A 6 -0.56 8.24 4.39
CA VAL A 6 -0.70 9.71 4.34
C VAL A 6 0.40 10.34 3.48
N ALA A 7 1.65 9.89 3.65
CA ALA A 7 2.78 10.34 2.86
C ALA A 7 2.62 9.99 1.37
N ALA A 8 2.19 8.76 1.05
CA ALA A 8 1.92 8.33 -0.31
C ALA A 8 0.87 9.22 -0.99
N ARG A 9 -0.24 9.49 -0.29
CA ARG A 9 -1.30 10.37 -0.79
C ARG A 9 -0.81 11.79 -1.05
N ARG A 10 -0.04 12.36 -0.11
CA ARG A 10 0.53 13.72 -0.24
C ARG A 10 1.45 13.84 -1.47
N ASN A 11 2.17 12.77 -1.78
CA ASN A 11 3.06 12.68 -2.95
C ASN A 11 2.35 12.16 -4.22
N LYS A 12 1.02 12.03 -4.21
CA LYS A 12 0.21 11.50 -5.33
C LYS A 12 0.62 10.10 -5.79
N ILE A 13 1.22 9.31 -4.90
CA ILE A 13 1.54 7.90 -5.13
C ILE A 13 0.24 7.13 -5.11
N LYS A 14 -0.05 6.42 -6.21
CA LYS A 14 -1.27 5.65 -6.40
C LYS A 14 -1.12 4.19 -6.00
N ASP A 15 0.09 3.65 -6.00
CA ASP A 15 0.35 2.23 -5.78
C ASP A 15 1.25 2.05 -4.55
N LEU A 16 0.81 1.24 -3.59
CA LEU A 16 1.52 1.00 -2.34
C LEU A 16 1.70 -0.50 -2.10
N ILE A 17 2.94 -0.98 -2.18
CA ILE A 17 3.27 -2.37 -1.88
C ILE A 17 3.44 -2.52 -0.37
N ILE A 18 2.77 -3.51 0.23
CA ILE A 18 2.85 -3.80 1.66
C ILE A 18 3.01 -5.31 1.90
N PRO A 19 3.56 -5.74 3.03
CA PRO A 19 3.54 -7.16 3.41
C PRO A 19 2.10 -7.66 3.58
N ALA A 20 1.80 -8.90 3.19
CA ALA A 20 0.47 -9.47 3.34
C ALA A 20 0.01 -9.54 4.81
N ALA A 21 0.94 -9.66 5.76
CA ALA A 21 0.63 -9.60 7.19
C ALA A 21 0.01 -8.26 7.62
N ASN A 22 0.30 -7.18 6.88
CA ASN A 22 -0.15 -5.83 7.14
C ASN A 22 -1.49 -5.49 6.48
N GLU A 23 -2.11 -6.44 5.77
CA GLU A 23 -3.43 -6.22 5.15
C GLU A 23 -4.50 -5.89 6.21
N LYS A 24 -4.46 -6.57 7.37
CA LYS A 24 -5.41 -6.34 8.47
C LYS A 24 -5.33 -4.93 9.06
N ASP A 25 -4.15 -4.32 9.06
CA ASP A 25 -3.95 -2.96 9.56
C ASP A 25 -4.55 -1.90 8.59
N LEU A 26 -4.93 -2.27 7.37
CA LEU A 26 -5.56 -1.34 6.43
C LEU A 26 -6.95 -0.91 6.89
N ASP A 27 -7.66 -1.75 7.63
CA ASP A 27 -8.99 -1.42 8.15
C ASP A 27 -8.97 -0.29 9.18
N ASP A 28 -7.89 -0.16 9.94
CA ASP A 28 -7.63 0.95 10.85
C ASP A 28 -7.36 2.29 10.14
N ILE A 29 -7.07 2.25 8.83
CA ILE A 29 -6.80 3.47 8.06
C ILE A 29 -8.13 4.09 7.64
N PRO A 30 -8.40 5.38 7.92
CA PRO A 30 -9.65 6.00 7.49
C PRO A 30 -9.86 5.92 5.97
N ALA A 31 -11.10 5.67 5.53
CA ALA A 31 -11.43 5.52 4.10
C ALA A 31 -10.99 6.73 3.26
N HIS A 32 -11.08 7.93 3.82
CA HIS A 32 -10.61 9.13 3.13
C HIS A 32 -9.11 9.07 2.81
N VAL A 33 -8.28 8.44 3.65
CA VAL A 33 -6.82 8.28 3.44
C VAL A 33 -6.53 7.14 2.45
N ARG A 34 -7.31 6.05 2.49
CA ARG A 34 -7.21 4.93 1.53
C ARG A 34 -7.67 5.31 0.12
N LYS A 35 -8.56 6.29 -0.01
CA LYS A 35 -9.16 6.69 -1.29
C LYS A 35 -8.09 7.13 -2.31
N GLY A 36 -8.06 6.45 -3.45
CA GLY A 36 -7.13 6.73 -4.55
C GLY A 36 -5.75 6.07 -4.42
N ILE A 37 -5.55 5.22 -3.41
CA ILE A 37 -4.37 4.36 -3.27
C ILE A 37 -4.79 2.91 -3.49
N ARG A 38 -4.08 2.22 -4.38
CA ARG A 38 -4.14 0.78 -4.61
C ARG A 38 -3.07 0.12 -3.76
N PHE A 39 -3.51 -0.73 -2.84
CA PHE A 39 -2.61 -1.50 -1.99
C PHE A 39 -2.32 -2.85 -2.65
N HIS A 40 -1.05 -3.24 -2.64
CA HIS A 40 -0.58 -4.51 -3.18
C HIS A 40 0.05 -5.32 -2.03
N PRO A 41 -0.73 -6.17 -1.34
CA PRO A 41 -0.22 -7.05 -0.31
C PRO A 41 0.59 -8.20 -0.94
N VAL A 42 1.84 -8.35 -0.54
CA VAL A 42 2.77 -9.37 -1.09
C VAL A 42 3.36 -10.24 0.01
N LYS A 43 3.73 -11.49 -0.32
CA LYS A 43 4.36 -12.44 0.62
C LYS A 43 5.84 -12.65 0.30
N ARG A 44 6.25 -12.49 -0.96
CA ARG A 44 7.60 -12.77 -1.45
C ARG A 44 8.16 -11.59 -2.25
N MET A 45 9.48 -11.52 -2.32
CA MET A 45 10.18 -10.48 -3.09
C MET A 45 9.90 -10.56 -4.59
N GLU A 46 9.65 -11.75 -5.12
CA GLU A 46 9.31 -11.98 -6.53
C GLU A 46 8.07 -11.16 -6.94
N GLU A 47 7.04 -11.11 -6.09
CA GLU A 47 5.81 -10.34 -6.32
C GLU A 47 6.10 -8.83 -6.35
N VAL A 48 7.02 -8.34 -5.51
CA VAL A 48 7.45 -6.93 -5.51
C VAL A 48 8.09 -6.56 -6.84
N ILE A 49 8.96 -7.43 -7.35
CA ILE A 49 9.68 -7.21 -8.62
C ILE A 49 8.68 -7.18 -9.77
N GLU A 50 7.72 -8.11 -9.81
CA GLU A 50 6.68 -8.16 -10.83
C GLU A 50 5.82 -6.88 -10.83
N ILE A 51 5.45 -6.37 -9.65
CA ILE A 51 4.62 -5.15 -9.54
C ILE A 51 5.40 -3.88 -9.88
N ALA A 52 6.67 -3.81 -9.49
CA ALA A 52 7.46 -2.57 -9.58
C ALA A 52 8.24 -2.42 -10.89
N LEU A 53 8.59 -3.54 -11.55
CA LEU A 53 9.49 -3.58 -12.70
C LEU A 53 8.96 -4.44 -13.87
N GLY A 54 7.80 -5.09 -13.69
CA GLY A 54 7.13 -5.89 -14.72
C GLY A 54 6.26 -5.07 -15.68
#